data_AF-A0A8J4ULF7-F1
#
_entry.id   AF-A0A8J4ULF7-F1
#
_cell.length_a   1.000
_cell.length_b   1.000
_cell.length_c   1.000
_cell.angle_alpha   90.00
_cell.angle_beta   90.00
_cell.angle_gamma   90.00
#
_symmetry.space_group_name_H-M   'P 1'
#
loop_
_entity.id
_entity.type
_entity.pdbx_description
1 polymer ?
#
loop_
_entity_poly.entity_id
_entity_poly.type
_entity_poly.pdbx_seq_one_letter_code
_entity_poly.pdbx_strand_id
1 'polypeptide(L)'
;ACWLGELSIIPVPEPGTNIVPTIHVYDLAGIVQNIINHKPKLHYLIAVDDSHHSLEEIVKAIASVLGPEEVQKVPNDSEHLTHELTRVDLAQLSLNLVIETVLLKRRLNVNWVCESGVVTNIDRVAEEYRQSRGLLPIKICLLGPPAVGKSSVAARLCEHYRLHHIGAKEAVEEKIKQLEETLQQSEENHDPEETLQATQKHINTLKDVLSQDQGLSDDQNVLHIIREKLHSKPCRNQGFVLDGYPSTHEQANRLFNDEEKEPGNSRSHLLPHDEKIIPEYVFSLDASDEFLKERARNLPQSIAEEMRYTRDEFLQRLALFREENSEDETVLDYFDELEVHPEHIEINCVNDSQNEATLKKIIEVIGEPRYYPTPEEQEELERKQAVEKQRRLMQDAAERALREAEEETRMTALLEEWDRNRMEVKKQEDELLEARSLPLRHYLMKYVMPTLRDGLVACSQVKPEDPVDFL
;
A
#
# COMPACT_ATOMS: atom_id res chain seq x y z
N ALA A 1 14.13 -9.75 0.48
CA ALA A 1 14.70 -10.25 -0.77
C ALA A 1 13.72 -10.91 -1.76
N CYS A 2 13.15 -12.10 -1.49
CA CYS A 2 12.52 -12.94 -2.56
C CYS A 2 11.45 -12.24 -3.39
N TRP A 3 10.49 -11.56 -2.73
CA TRP A 3 9.41 -10.83 -3.40
C TRP A 3 9.92 -9.70 -4.30
N LEU A 4 10.99 -9.02 -3.89
CA LEU A 4 11.57 -7.89 -4.61
C LEU A 4 12.49 -8.34 -5.76
N GLY A 5 12.82 -9.63 -5.86
CA GLY A 5 13.71 -10.15 -6.91
C GLY A 5 15.16 -9.68 -6.79
N GLU A 6 15.56 -9.14 -5.63
CA GLU A 6 16.89 -8.57 -5.40
C GLU A 6 18.01 -9.62 -5.43
N LEU A 7 17.67 -10.87 -5.11
CA LEU A 7 18.61 -11.98 -5.12
C LEU A 7 18.26 -12.89 -6.31
N SER A 8 19.28 -13.26 -7.08
CA SER A 8 19.18 -14.30 -8.11
C SER A 8 19.17 -15.71 -7.51
N ILE A 9 19.74 -15.87 -6.31
CA ILE A 9 19.85 -17.13 -5.58
C ILE A 9 19.50 -16.88 -4.12
N ILE A 10 18.59 -17.68 -3.56
CA ILE A 10 18.12 -17.50 -2.18
C ILE A 10 19.04 -18.24 -1.20
N PRO A 11 19.62 -17.54 -0.19
CA PRO A 11 20.48 -18.17 0.81
C PRO A 11 19.68 -19.01 1.80
N VAL A 12 20.11 -20.27 2.01
CA VAL A 12 19.61 -21.17 3.05
C VAL A 12 20.66 -21.33 4.15
N PRO A 13 20.35 -21.02 5.41
CA PRO A 13 21.28 -21.25 6.52
C PRO A 13 21.70 -22.72 6.63
N GLU A 14 23.01 -22.97 6.70
CA GLU A 14 23.53 -24.33 6.92
C GLU A 14 23.15 -24.88 8.31
N PRO A 15 22.77 -26.18 8.42
CA PRO A 15 22.89 -27.23 7.41
C PRO A 15 21.71 -27.34 6.42
N GLY A 16 20.59 -26.65 6.66
CA GLY A 16 19.37 -26.69 5.84
C GLY A 16 18.56 -28.00 5.90
N THR A 17 19.16 -29.09 6.39
CA THR A 17 18.53 -30.42 6.52
C THR A 17 17.73 -30.60 7.81
N ASN A 18 17.67 -29.57 8.65
CA ASN A 18 16.96 -29.60 9.90
C ASN A 18 15.45 -29.56 9.67
N ILE A 19 14.71 -30.37 10.43
CA ILE A 19 13.25 -30.45 10.33
C ILE A 19 12.63 -29.35 11.19
N VAL A 20 11.87 -28.47 10.55
CA VAL A 20 11.23 -27.33 11.20
C VAL A 20 9.74 -27.63 11.40
N PRO A 21 9.24 -27.71 12.64
CA PRO A 21 7.82 -27.97 12.87
C PRO A 21 7.00 -26.75 12.44
N THR A 22 6.04 -26.96 11.54
CA THR A 22 5.14 -25.92 11.04
C THR A 22 3.70 -26.17 11.46
N ILE A 23 2.89 -25.11 11.44
CA ILE A 23 1.44 -25.20 11.55
C ILE A 23 0.80 -23.99 10.88
N HIS A 24 -0.28 -24.22 10.14
CA HIS A 24 -1.04 -23.15 9.55
C HIS A 24 -1.83 -22.34 10.59
N VAL A 25 -1.97 -21.03 10.38
CA VAL A 25 -2.62 -20.14 11.36
C VAL A 25 -4.08 -20.50 11.59
N TYR A 26 -4.82 -20.86 10.52
CA TYR A 26 -6.21 -21.30 10.65
C TYR A 26 -6.35 -22.65 11.35
N ASP A 27 -5.41 -23.58 11.14
CA ASP A 27 -5.40 -24.88 11.81
C ASP A 27 -5.14 -24.72 13.30
N LEU A 28 -4.17 -23.86 13.65
CA LEU A 28 -3.90 -23.48 15.02
C LEU A 28 -5.14 -22.85 15.68
N ALA A 29 -5.81 -21.92 14.99
CA ALA A 29 -7.03 -21.28 15.48
C ALA A 29 -8.16 -22.31 15.71
N GLY A 30 -8.35 -23.26 14.79
CA GLY A 30 -9.33 -24.34 14.93
C GLY A 30 -9.03 -25.26 16.11
N ILE A 31 -7.75 -25.58 16.35
CA ILE A 31 -7.31 -26.34 17.54
C ILE A 31 -7.63 -25.57 18.81
N VAL A 32 -7.29 -24.27 18.87
CA VAL A 32 -7.57 -23.41 20.03
C VAL A 32 -9.07 -23.34 20.31
N GLN A 33 -9.91 -23.16 19.28
CA GLN A 33 -11.36 -23.15 19.42
C GLN A 33 -11.88 -24.48 20.00
N ASN A 34 -11.37 -25.61 19.51
CA ASN A 34 -11.75 -26.93 20.02
C ASN A 34 -11.31 -27.15 21.48
N ILE A 35 -10.15 -26.66 21.87
CA ILE A 35 -9.64 -26.69 23.25
C ILE A 35 -10.56 -25.88 24.18
N ILE A 36 -11.00 -24.70 23.74
CA ILE A 36 -11.94 -23.87 24.50
C ILE A 36 -13.25 -24.62 24.75
N ASN A 37 -13.79 -25.29 23.72
CA ASN A 37 -15.06 -26.00 23.79
C ASN A 37 -15.01 -27.28 24.63
N HIS A 38 -13.94 -28.08 24.51
CA HIS A 38 -13.88 -29.43 25.10
C HIS A 38 -12.97 -29.54 26.33
N LYS A 39 -12.33 -28.43 26.72
CA LYS A 39 -11.38 -28.27 27.84
C LYS A 39 -10.63 -29.55 28.21
N PRO A 40 -9.48 -29.84 27.57
CA PRO A 40 -8.71 -31.03 27.83
C PRO A 40 -8.16 -31.05 29.27
N LYS A 41 -7.99 -32.25 29.82
CA LYS A 41 -7.40 -32.46 31.16
C LYS A 41 -5.89 -32.24 31.21
N LEU A 42 -5.23 -32.17 30.04
CA LEU A 42 -3.79 -31.99 29.91
C LEU A 42 -3.44 -30.51 30.01
N HIS A 43 -2.34 -30.20 30.70
CA HIS A 43 -1.88 -28.82 30.90
C HIS A 43 -1.10 -28.26 29.70
N TYR A 44 -0.53 -29.14 28.87
CA TYR A 44 0.27 -28.75 27.70
C TYR A 44 -0.14 -29.58 26.50
N LEU A 45 -0.29 -28.90 25.36
CA LEU A 45 -0.58 -29.49 24.05
C LEU A 45 0.38 -28.85 23.05
N ILE A 46 0.94 -29.67 22.17
CA ILE A 46 1.78 -29.23 21.08
C ILE A 46 0.97 -29.39 19.80
N ALA A 47 0.94 -28.32 18.99
CA ALA A 47 0.24 -28.28 17.72
C ALA A 47 1.23 -28.06 16.59
N VAL A 48 1.34 -29.08 15.74
CA VAL A 48 2.19 -29.15 14.56
C VAL A 48 1.38 -29.90 13.52
N ASP A 49 1.56 -29.53 12.25
CA ASP A 49 1.05 -30.29 11.11
C ASP A 49 1.74 -31.68 11.01
N ASP A 50 1.32 -32.50 10.05
CA ASP A 50 1.89 -33.85 9.87
C ASP A 50 3.16 -33.87 9.05
N SER A 51 3.62 -32.70 8.63
CA SER A 51 4.74 -32.61 7.73
C SER A 51 6.06 -32.63 8.48
N HIS A 52 7.07 -33.18 7.80
CA HIS A 52 8.43 -33.28 8.31
C HIS A 52 9.39 -32.66 7.30
N HIS A 53 9.02 -31.49 6.80
CA HIS A 53 9.83 -30.78 5.82
C HIS A 53 11.09 -30.20 6.45
N SER A 54 12.19 -30.32 5.71
CA SER A 54 13.44 -29.66 6.04
C SER A 54 13.35 -28.16 5.75
N LEU A 55 14.19 -27.36 6.42
CA LEU A 55 14.29 -25.92 6.16
C LEU A 55 14.58 -25.65 4.67
N GLU A 56 15.46 -26.42 4.04
CA GLU A 56 15.78 -26.32 2.61
C GLU A 56 14.55 -26.54 1.72
N GLU A 57 13.73 -27.56 2.00
CA GLU A 57 12.51 -27.83 1.23
C GLU A 57 11.49 -26.70 1.38
N ILE A 58 11.34 -26.15 2.59
CA ILE A 58 10.45 -25.02 2.85
C ILE A 58 10.93 -23.78 2.09
N VAL A 59 12.22 -23.45 2.17
CA VAL A 59 12.78 -22.29 1.46
C VAL A 59 12.68 -22.49 -0.05
N LYS A 60 12.93 -23.70 -0.57
CA LYS A 60 12.78 -24.02 -1.99
C LYS A 60 11.34 -23.91 -2.48
N ALA A 61 10.36 -24.31 -1.66
CA ALA A 61 8.94 -24.14 -1.98
C ALA A 61 8.56 -22.64 -2.02
N ILE A 62 9.04 -21.86 -1.06
CA ILE A 62 8.81 -20.40 -1.05
C ILE A 62 9.48 -19.75 -2.29
N ALA A 63 10.71 -20.15 -2.58
CA ALA A 63 11.50 -19.72 -3.73
C ALA A 63 10.76 -20.01 -5.05
N SER A 64 10.17 -21.20 -5.18
CA SER A 64 9.46 -21.57 -6.42
C SER A 64 8.22 -20.73 -6.68
N VAL A 65 7.54 -20.21 -5.66
CA VAL A 65 6.33 -19.39 -5.85
C VAL A 65 6.63 -17.89 -5.86
N LEU A 66 7.52 -17.43 -4.98
CA LEU A 66 7.72 -16.01 -4.71
C LEU A 66 9.02 -15.42 -5.26
N GLY A 67 10.00 -16.23 -5.63
CA GLY A 67 11.34 -15.77 -6.00
C GLY A 67 12.00 -16.56 -7.14
N PRO A 68 13.33 -16.46 -7.28
CA PRO A 68 14.09 -17.33 -8.17
C PRO A 68 14.07 -18.76 -7.61
N GLU A 69 13.84 -19.78 -8.43
CA GLU A 69 13.78 -21.19 -7.99
C GLU A 69 15.09 -21.70 -7.37
N GLU A 70 16.17 -20.96 -7.60
CA GLU A 70 17.51 -21.31 -7.15
C GLU A 70 17.73 -20.95 -5.68
N VAL A 71 18.20 -21.95 -4.94
CA VAL A 71 18.57 -21.84 -3.53
C VAL A 71 20.01 -22.29 -3.35
N GLN A 72 20.76 -21.63 -2.46
CA GLN A 72 22.12 -21.99 -2.13
C GLN A 72 22.33 -22.02 -0.62
N LYS A 73 22.97 -23.07 -0.14
CA LYS A 73 23.36 -23.17 1.27
C LYS A 73 24.52 -22.23 1.57
N VAL A 74 24.38 -21.44 2.63
CA VAL A 74 25.38 -20.48 3.05
C VAL A 74 25.65 -20.58 4.55
N PRO A 75 26.88 -20.30 5.00
CA PRO A 75 27.20 -20.23 6.42
C PRO A 75 26.38 -19.18 7.15
N ASN A 76 26.06 -19.44 8.43
CA ASN A 76 25.21 -18.56 9.26
C ASN A 76 25.76 -17.13 9.44
N ASP A 77 27.07 -16.93 9.26
CA ASP A 77 27.74 -15.62 9.39
C ASP A 77 27.81 -14.84 8.05
N SER A 78 27.11 -15.28 7.01
CA SER A 78 27.12 -14.61 5.71
C SER A 78 26.43 -13.23 5.78
N GLU A 79 26.99 -12.23 5.11
CA GLU A 79 26.45 -10.85 5.07
C GLU A 79 24.98 -10.82 4.60
N HIS A 80 24.64 -11.62 3.60
CA HIS A 80 23.27 -11.74 3.05
C HIS A 80 22.24 -12.22 4.09
N LEU A 81 22.62 -13.10 5.02
CA LEU A 81 21.71 -13.59 6.08
C LEU A 81 21.63 -12.60 7.25
N THR A 82 22.75 -11.97 7.59
CA THR A 82 22.85 -11.11 8.78
C THR A 82 22.20 -9.74 8.60
N HIS A 83 22.00 -9.29 7.37
CA HIS A 83 21.24 -8.08 7.07
C HIS A 83 19.72 -8.28 7.22
N GLU A 84 19.19 -9.45 6.82
CA GLU A 84 17.74 -9.72 6.84
C GLU A 84 17.27 -10.45 8.11
N LEU A 85 18.10 -11.30 8.71
CA LEU A 85 17.73 -12.15 9.85
C LEU A 85 18.51 -11.78 11.11
N THR A 86 17.80 -11.70 12.25
CA THR A 86 18.46 -11.50 13.54
C THR A 86 19.09 -12.81 14.03
N ARG A 87 20.02 -12.70 15.00
CA ARG A 87 20.63 -13.89 15.64
C ARG A 87 19.60 -14.80 16.32
N VAL A 88 18.46 -14.24 16.74
CA VAL A 88 17.36 -15.01 17.36
C VAL A 88 16.62 -15.81 16.29
N ASP A 89 16.37 -15.21 15.14
CA ASP A 89 15.69 -15.87 14.01
C ASP A 89 16.54 -17.05 13.51
N LEU A 90 17.85 -16.84 13.32
CA LEU A 90 18.77 -17.91 12.94
C LEU A 90 18.80 -19.06 13.95
N ALA A 91 18.73 -18.75 15.25
CA ALA A 91 18.66 -19.78 16.28
C ALA A 91 17.35 -20.59 16.20
N GLN A 92 16.21 -19.93 15.93
CA GLN A 92 14.92 -20.60 15.73
C GLN A 92 14.89 -21.44 14.45
N LEU A 93 15.45 -20.93 13.36
CA LEU A 93 15.54 -21.65 12.08
C LEU A 93 16.51 -22.83 12.14
N SER A 94 17.46 -22.84 13.07
CA SER A 94 18.39 -23.97 13.28
C SER A 94 17.80 -25.15 14.06
N LEU A 95 16.53 -25.05 14.49
CA LEU A 95 15.86 -26.12 15.21
C LEU A 95 15.69 -27.36 14.33
N ASN A 96 15.98 -28.54 14.89
CA ASN A 96 15.77 -29.83 14.26
C ASN A 96 14.86 -30.69 15.15
N LEU A 97 13.55 -30.57 14.96
CA LEU A 97 12.54 -31.19 15.82
C LEU A 97 11.53 -31.98 15.00
N VAL A 98 11.46 -33.29 15.24
CA VAL A 98 10.41 -34.17 14.71
C VAL A 98 9.40 -34.41 15.82
N ILE A 99 8.15 -33.98 15.61
CA ILE A 99 7.09 -34.05 16.61
C ILE A 99 5.89 -34.77 16.01
N GLU A 100 5.40 -35.80 16.68
CA GLU A 100 4.15 -36.48 16.32
C GLU A 100 3.00 -36.05 17.24
N THR A 101 1.91 -35.52 16.67
CA THR A 101 0.77 -34.99 17.42
C THR A 101 -0.39 -36.00 17.52
N VAL A 102 -0.12 -37.17 18.12
CA VAL A 102 -1.11 -38.28 18.24
C VAL A 102 -2.42 -37.88 18.93
N LEU A 103 -2.39 -36.89 19.83
CA LEU A 103 -3.54 -36.45 20.62
C LEU A 103 -4.49 -35.51 19.87
N LEU A 104 -4.00 -34.70 18.94
CA LEU A 104 -4.84 -33.76 18.20
C LEU A 104 -5.79 -34.51 17.27
N LYS A 105 -5.26 -35.46 16.50
CA LYS A 105 -6.03 -36.28 15.54
C LYS A 105 -7.11 -37.14 16.17
N ARG A 106 -6.87 -37.67 17.37
CA ARG A 106 -7.78 -38.63 18.02
C ARG A 106 -8.86 -37.99 18.87
N ARG A 107 -8.68 -36.74 19.31
CA ARG A 107 -9.57 -36.11 20.30
C ARG A 107 -10.20 -34.79 19.86
N LEU A 108 -9.64 -34.11 18.87
CA LEU A 108 -10.18 -32.86 18.37
C LEU A 108 -10.69 -33.09 16.94
N ASN A 109 -11.93 -32.67 16.69
CA ASN A 109 -12.49 -32.68 15.34
C ASN A 109 -12.07 -31.39 14.64
N VAL A 110 -10.84 -31.38 14.12
CA VAL A 110 -10.26 -30.22 13.41
C VAL A 110 -10.43 -30.45 11.92
N ASN A 111 -11.00 -29.45 11.23
CA ASN A 111 -11.00 -29.41 9.78
C ASN A 111 -9.68 -28.80 9.34
N TRP A 112 -8.71 -29.64 9.01
CA TRP A 112 -7.39 -29.18 8.61
C TRP A 112 -7.41 -28.52 7.23
N VAL A 113 -6.69 -27.42 7.14
CA VAL A 113 -6.47 -26.64 5.92
C VAL A 113 -5.15 -27.04 5.28
N CYS A 114 -4.08 -27.22 6.07
CA CYS A 114 -2.75 -27.62 5.58
C CYS A 114 -2.16 -28.79 6.40
N GLU A 115 -2.90 -29.90 6.54
CA GLU A 115 -2.42 -31.09 7.27
C GLU A 115 -1.09 -31.63 6.69
N SER A 116 -0.96 -31.61 5.35
CA SER A 116 0.24 -32.03 4.62
C SER A 116 1.39 -31.01 4.65
N GLY A 117 1.27 -29.93 5.42
CA GLY A 117 2.30 -28.92 5.64
C GLY A 117 2.39 -27.84 4.58
N VAL A 118 3.35 -26.94 4.79
CA VAL A 118 3.53 -25.72 3.98
C VAL A 118 4.02 -26.00 2.56
N VAL A 119 4.89 -26.98 2.34
CA VAL A 119 5.48 -27.26 1.02
C VAL A 119 4.42 -27.71 0.02
N THR A 120 3.53 -28.61 0.44
CA THR A 120 2.45 -29.13 -0.42
C THR A 120 1.38 -28.08 -0.72
N ASN A 121 1.15 -27.15 0.22
CA ASN A 121 0.08 -26.15 0.13
C ASN A 121 0.62 -24.73 -0.15
N ILE A 122 1.83 -24.64 -0.70
CA ILE A 122 2.55 -23.37 -0.79
C ILE A 122 1.82 -22.32 -1.65
N ASP A 123 1.15 -22.74 -2.73
CA ASP A 123 0.40 -21.83 -3.59
C ASP A 123 -0.72 -21.12 -2.82
N ARG A 124 -1.45 -21.88 -1.99
CA ARG A 124 -2.51 -21.35 -1.14
C ARG A 124 -1.94 -20.42 -0.08
N VAL A 125 -0.87 -20.82 0.60
CA VAL A 125 -0.22 -19.99 1.63
C VAL A 125 0.31 -18.70 1.01
N ALA A 126 0.88 -18.76 -0.19
CA ALA A 126 1.35 -17.58 -0.92
C ALA A 126 0.18 -16.65 -1.31
N GLU A 127 -0.97 -17.19 -1.72
CA GLU A 127 -2.16 -16.40 -2.01
C GLU A 127 -2.71 -15.72 -0.75
N GLU A 128 -2.86 -16.46 0.35
CA GLU A 128 -3.29 -15.91 1.65
C GLU A 128 -2.30 -14.85 2.15
N TYR A 129 -0.99 -15.06 1.94
CA TYR A 129 0.05 -14.09 2.24
C TYR A 129 -0.11 -12.80 1.42
N ARG A 130 -0.37 -12.90 0.12
CA ARG A 130 -0.60 -11.74 -0.76
C ARG A 130 -1.85 -10.95 -0.34
N GLN A 131 -2.96 -11.66 -0.10
CA GLN A 131 -4.22 -11.04 0.28
C GLN A 131 -4.14 -10.34 1.63
N SER A 132 -3.57 -11.01 2.65
CA SER A 132 -3.46 -10.46 4.01
C SER A 132 -2.55 -9.23 4.11
N ARG A 133 -1.58 -9.12 3.20
CA ARG A 133 -0.62 -8.00 3.15
C ARG A 133 -0.96 -6.94 2.09
N GLY A 134 -2.03 -7.14 1.32
CA GLY A 134 -2.37 -6.25 0.21
C GLY A 134 -1.35 -6.24 -0.92
N LEU A 135 -0.50 -7.27 -1.03
CA LEU A 135 0.54 -7.42 -2.06
C LEU A 135 -0.05 -8.02 -3.34
N LEU A 136 -1.11 -7.39 -3.84
CA LEU A 136 -1.77 -7.80 -5.08
C LEU A 136 -1.07 -7.13 -6.27
N PRO A 137 -0.72 -7.90 -7.32
CA PRO A 137 0.00 -7.36 -8.47
C PRO A 137 -0.84 -6.30 -9.18
N ILE A 138 -0.25 -5.13 -9.41
CA ILE A 138 -0.90 -4.04 -10.14
C ILE A 138 -0.64 -4.26 -11.64
N LYS A 139 -1.71 -4.48 -12.41
CA LYS A 139 -1.64 -4.78 -13.85
C LYS A 139 -2.24 -3.61 -14.63
N ILE A 140 -1.40 -2.88 -15.36
CA ILE A 140 -1.78 -1.65 -16.07
C ILE A 140 -1.57 -1.85 -17.57
N CYS A 141 -2.53 -1.39 -18.38
CA CYS A 141 -2.38 -1.29 -19.83
C CYS A 141 -2.51 0.18 -20.26
N LEU A 142 -1.51 0.68 -20.99
CA LEU A 142 -1.48 2.05 -21.52
C LEU A 142 -1.70 2.03 -23.03
N LEU A 143 -2.79 2.65 -23.47
CA LEU A 143 -3.20 2.77 -24.86
C LEU A 143 -3.20 4.24 -25.29
N GLY A 144 -3.20 4.48 -26.60
CA GLY A 144 -3.24 5.83 -27.17
C GLY A 144 -2.35 6.01 -28.39
N PRO A 145 -2.38 7.20 -29.02
CA PRO A 145 -1.72 7.46 -30.29
C PRO A 145 -0.19 7.49 -30.18
N PRO A 146 0.56 7.37 -31.31
CA PRO A 146 2.01 7.52 -31.30
C PRO A 146 2.44 8.93 -30.84
N ALA A 147 3.62 9.03 -30.22
CA ALA A 147 4.21 10.27 -29.69
C ALA A 147 3.46 10.97 -28.52
N VAL A 148 2.37 10.41 -28.00
CA VAL A 148 1.66 10.95 -26.81
C VAL A 148 2.48 10.86 -25.51
N GLY A 149 3.50 9.98 -25.50
CA GLY A 149 4.39 9.77 -24.37
C GLY A 149 4.03 8.60 -23.47
N LYS A 150 3.36 7.57 -24.00
CA LYS A 150 3.03 6.32 -23.28
C LYS A 150 4.25 5.72 -22.58
N SER A 151 5.35 5.50 -23.30
CA SER A 151 6.59 4.94 -22.75
C SER A 151 7.20 5.79 -21.63
N SER A 152 7.09 7.12 -21.72
CA SER A 152 7.53 8.00 -20.64
C SER A 152 6.66 7.87 -19.40
N VAL A 153 5.34 7.73 -19.56
CA VAL A 153 4.41 7.51 -18.43
C VAL A 153 4.61 6.10 -17.86
N ALA A 154 4.78 5.10 -18.72
CA ALA A 154 5.00 3.71 -18.35
C ALA A 154 6.27 3.55 -17.51
N ALA A 155 7.39 4.12 -17.96
CA ALA A 155 8.65 4.09 -17.23
C ALA A 155 8.52 4.72 -15.83
N ARG A 156 7.81 5.83 -15.71
CA ARG A 156 7.58 6.52 -14.43
C ARG A 156 6.63 5.77 -13.51
N LEU A 157 5.60 5.13 -14.05
CA LEU A 157 4.73 4.23 -13.29
C LEU A 157 5.51 3.01 -12.79
N CYS A 158 6.35 2.42 -13.62
CA CYS A 158 7.22 1.31 -13.22
C CYS A 158 8.18 1.73 -12.10
N GLU A 159 8.75 2.94 -12.15
CA GLU A 159 9.59 3.48 -11.08
C GLU A 159 8.79 3.70 -9.77
N HIS A 160 7.61 4.32 -9.87
CA HIS A 160 6.78 4.65 -8.70
C HIS A 160 6.18 3.42 -8.00
N TYR A 161 5.73 2.44 -8.78
CA TYR A 161 5.05 1.25 -8.27
C TYR A 161 5.97 0.01 -8.20
N ARG A 162 7.23 0.12 -8.65
CA ARG A 162 8.19 -1.00 -8.80
C ARG A 162 7.62 -2.14 -9.63
N LEU A 163 7.10 -1.80 -10.81
CA LEU A 163 6.49 -2.74 -11.75
C LEU A 163 7.41 -3.04 -12.93
N HIS A 164 7.12 -4.11 -13.65
CA HIS A 164 7.83 -4.47 -14.87
C HIS A 164 7.26 -3.71 -16.07
N HIS A 165 8.12 -3.00 -16.79
CA HIS A 165 7.77 -2.39 -18.07
C HIS A 165 7.76 -3.46 -19.17
N ILE A 166 6.66 -3.55 -19.91
CA ILE A 166 6.47 -4.49 -21.00
C ILE A 166 5.98 -3.74 -22.22
N GLY A 167 6.89 -3.28 -23.07
CA GLY A 167 6.58 -2.94 -24.45
C GLY A 167 6.97 -4.06 -25.40
N ALA A 168 6.32 -4.09 -26.56
CA ALA A 168 6.57 -5.14 -27.56
C ALA A 168 8.01 -5.17 -28.04
N LYS A 169 8.64 -4.00 -28.21
CA LYS A 169 10.05 -3.89 -28.64
C LYS A 169 11.01 -4.37 -27.56
N GLU A 170 10.87 -3.87 -26.32
CA GLU A 170 11.78 -4.27 -25.24
C GLU A 170 11.64 -5.77 -24.92
N ALA A 171 10.42 -6.33 -24.99
CA ALA A 171 10.20 -7.76 -24.76
C ALA A 171 10.91 -8.64 -25.81
N VAL A 172 10.89 -8.25 -27.09
CA VAL A 172 11.58 -9.00 -28.15
C VAL A 172 13.10 -8.85 -28.02
N GLU A 173 13.61 -7.66 -27.71
CA GLU A 173 15.04 -7.43 -27.47
C GLU A 173 15.58 -8.22 -26.28
N GLU A 174 14.82 -8.26 -25.17
CA GLU A 174 15.16 -9.06 -24.00
C GLU A 174 15.18 -10.56 -24.32
N LYS A 175 14.19 -11.05 -25.08
CA LYS A 175 14.15 -12.46 -25.50
C LYS A 175 15.33 -12.82 -26.40
N ILE A 176 15.72 -11.93 -27.32
CA ILE A 176 16.92 -12.13 -28.15
C ILE A 176 18.15 -12.27 -27.27
N LYS A 177 18.31 -11.40 -26.27
CA LYS A 177 19.45 -11.48 -25.35
C LYS A 177 19.47 -12.79 -24.56
N GLN A 178 18.34 -13.24 -24.04
CA GLN A 178 18.23 -14.53 -23.35
C GLN A 178 18.59 -15.72 -24.27
N LEU A 179 18.18 -15.68 -25.54
CA LEU A 179 18.52 -16.70 -26.52
C LEU A 179 20.01 -16.67 -26.89
N GLU A 180 20.62 -15.50 -26.98
CA GLU A 180 22.07 -15.35 -27.19
C GLU A 180 22.88 -15.89 -26.02
N GLU A 181 22.44 -15.66 -24.78
CA GLU A 181 23.06 -16.23 -23.57
C GLU A 181 22.90 -17.76 -23.53
N THR A 182 21.72 -18.27 -23.87
CA THR A 182 21.47 -19.71 -23.98
C THR A 182 22.35 -20.35 -25.06
N LEU A 183 22.52 -19.66 -26.19
CA LEU A 183 23.38 -20.12 -27.29
C LEU A 183 24.82 -20.26 -26.80
N GLN A 184 25.36 -19.25 -26.11
CA GLN A 184 26.72 -19.29 -25.54
C GLN A 184 26.89 -20.47 -24.57
N GLN A 185 25.93 -20.69 -23.66
CA GLN A 185 25.98 -21.81 -22.71
C GLN A 185 25.90 -23.17 -23.42
N SER A 186 25.08 -23.30 -24.46
CA SER A 186 24.96 -24.53 -25.25
C SER A 186 26.20 -24.82 -26.10
N GLU A 187 26.90 -23.78 -26.57
CA GLU A 187 28.21 -23.92 -27.23
C GLU A 187 29.28 -24.42 -26.25
N GLU A 188 29.28 -23.92 -25.00
CA GLU A 188 30.19 -24.38 -23.94
C GLU A 188 29.91 -25.83 -23.50
N ASN A 189 28.63 -26.23 -23.49
CA ASN A 189 28.19 -27.58 -23.09
C ASN A 189 28.27 -28.63 -24.20
N HIS A 190 28.72 -28.27 -25.41
CA HIS A 190 28.77 -29.16 -26.59
C HIS A 190 27.41 -29.80 -26.95
N ASP A 191 26.35 -29.00 -26.90
CA ASP A 191 25.02 -29.44 -27.34
C ASP A 191 24.99 -29.76 -28.85
N PRO A 192 24.05 -30.61 -29.32
CA PRO A 192 23.98 -31.01 -30.72
C PRO A 192 23.83 -29.79 -31.66
N GLU A 193 24.56 -29.83 -32.77
CA GLU A 193 24.65 -28.75 -33.76
C GLU A 193 23.27 -28.33 -34.33
N GLU A 194 22.30 -29.24 -34.31
CA GLU A 194 20.90 -28.94 -34.69
C GLU A 194 20.22 -27.94 -33.74
N THR A 195 20.46 -28.03 -32.43
CA THR A 195 19.90 -27.11 -31.43
C THR A 195 20.49 -25.71 -31.58
N LEU A 196 21.80 -25.62 -31.79
CA LEU A 196 22.49 -24.35 -32.04
C LEU A 196 21.96 -23.66 -33.30
N GLN A 197 21.78 -24.41 -34.39
CA GLN A 197 21.22 -23.87 -35.63
C GLN A 197 19.76 -23.43 -35.50
N ALA A 198 18.95 -24.16 -34.71
CA ALA A 198 17.56 -23.78 -34.46
C ALA A 198 17.47 -22.46 -33.67
N THR A 199 18.25 -22.32 -32.59
CA THR A 199 18.32 -21.10 -31.78
C THR A 199 18.81 -19.92 -32.60
N GLN A 200 19.85 -20.11 -33.44
CA GLN A 200 20.36 -19.04 -34.30
C GLN A 200 19.35 -18.59 -35.35
N LYS A 201 18.59 -19.51 -35.95
CA LYS A 201 17.50 -19.17 -36.88
C LYS A 201 16.39 -18.38 -36.18
N HIS A 202 16.06 -18.76 -34.95
CA HIS A 202 15.05 -18.06 -34.16
C HIS A 202 15.49 -16.63 -33.83
N ILE A 203 16.75 -16.43 -33.40
CA ILE A 203 17.34 -15.10 -33.18
C ILE A 203 17.27 -14.24 -34.45
N ASN A 204 17.65 -14.80 -35.60
CA ASN A 204 17.63 -14.05 -36.87
C ASN A 204 16.19 -13.67 -37.25
N THR A 205 15.23 -14.57 -37.05
CA THR A 205 13.80 -14.29 -37.31
C THR A 205 13.31 -13.13 -36.45
N LEU A 206 13.64 -13.12 -35.15
CA LEU A 206 13.24 -12.02 -34.25
C LEU A 206 13.95 -10.70 -34.59
N LYS A 207 15.21 -10.73 -35.02
CA LYS A 207 15.94 -9.54 -35.50
C LYS A 207 15.32 -8.97 -36.79
N ASP A 208 14.83 -9.83 -37.68
CA ASP A 208 14.11 -9.41 -38.89
C ASP A 208 12.77 -8.76 -38.54
N VAL A 209 12.04 -9.30 -37.57
CA VAL A 209 10.76 -8.74 -37.07
C VAL A 209 10.96 -7.36 -36.43
N LEU A 210 12.01 -7.19 -35.61
CA LEU A 210 12.39 -5.88 -35.06
C LEU A 210 12.76 -4.86 -36.15
N SER A 211 13.37 -5.32 -37.24
CA SER A 211 13.76 -4.46 -38.36
C SER A 211 12.54 -3.99 -39.17
N GLN A 212 11.55 -4.86 -39.33
CA GLN A 212 10.29 -4.61 -40.03
C GLN A 212 9.19 -4.21 -39.02
N ASP A 213 9.16 -2.94 -38.60
CA ASP A 213 8.22 -2.41 -37.59
C ASP A 213 6.71 -2.61 -37.93
N GLN A 214 6.35 -2.90 -39.19
CA GLN A 214 4.99 -3.32 -39.58
C GLN A 214 4.65 -4.76 -39.17
N GLY A 215 5.66 -5.60 -38.90
CA GLY A 215 5.50 -6.98 -38.45
C GLY A 215 5.20 -7.10 -36.96
N LEU A 216 5.50 -6.08 -36.14
CA LEU A 216 5.16 -6.11 -34.71
C LEU A 216 3.64 -6.08 -34.44
N SER A 217 2.84 -5.67 -35.43
CA SER A 217 1.39 -5.51 -35.32
C SER A 217 0.58 -6.78 -35.64
N ASP A 218 1.16 -7.91 -36.06
CA ASP A 218 0.39 -9.17 -36.18
C ASP A 218 1.24 -10.45 -36.07
N ASP A 219 2.50 -10.34 -35.64
CA ASP A 219 3.36 -11.52 -35.51
C ASP A 219 2.98 -12.34 -34.26
N GLN A 220 2.59 -13.60 -34.50
CA GLN A 220 2.31 -14.59 -33.46
C GLN A 220 3.50 -14.80 -32.51
N ASN A 221 4.73 -14.61 -32.98
CA ASN A 221 5.93 -14.70 -32.15
C ASN A 221 5.95 -13.60 -31.09
N VAL A 222 5.59 -12.36 -31.46
CA VAL A 222 5.55 -11.23 -30.51
C VAL A 222 4.49 -11.48 -29.45
N LEU A 223 3.30 -11.96 -29.85
CA LEU A 223 2.24 -12.32 -28.92
C LEU A 223 2.70 -13.42 -27.95
N HIS A 224 3.37 -14.46 -28.45
CA HIS A 224 3.89 -15.55 -27.62
C HIS A 224 4.92 -15.05 -26.60
N ILE A 225 5.87 -14.20 -27.03
CA ILE A 225 6.89 -13.61 -26.16
C ILE A 225 6.25 -12.74 -25.07
N ILE A 226 5.29 -11.88 -25.42
CA ILE A 226 4.60 -11.04 -24.44
C ILE A 226 3.78 -11.92 -23.49
N ARG A 227 3.04 -12.92 -23.99
CA ARG A 227 2.27 -13.84 -23.15
C ARG A 227 3.15 -14.62 -22.19
N GLU A 228 4.30 -15.12 -22.63
CA GLU A 228 5.31 -15.78 -21.80
C GLU A 228 5.83 -14.83 -20.71
N LYS A 229 6.16 -13.58 -21.07
CA LYS A 229 6.63 -12.57 -20.12
C LYS A 229 5.56 -12.19 -19.09
N LEU A 230 4.29 -12.08 -19.48
CA LEU A 230 3.18 -11.84 -18.55
C LEU A 230 2.98 -13.01 -17.57
N HIS A 231 3.26 -14.25 -18.00
CA HIS A 231 3.21 -15.44 -17.15
C HIS A 231 4.44 -15.61 -16.25
N SER A 232 5.49 -14.82 -16.47
CA SER A 232 6.68 -14.84 -15.64
C SER A 232 6.35 -14.50 -14.18
N LYS A 233 7.09 -15.09 -13.24
CA LYS A 233 6.89 -14.87 -11.80
C LYS A 233 7.01 -13.41 -11.39
N PRO A 234 7.98 -12.61 -11.90
CA PRO A 234 8.07 -11.21 -11.54
C PRO A 234 6.81 -10.42 -11.92
N CYS A 235 6.24 -10.68 -13.10
CA CYS A 235 4.99 -10.03 -13.55
C CYS A 235 3.76 -10.52 -12.78
N ARG A 236 3.69 -11.81 -12.44
CA ARG A 236 2.59 -12.38 -11.64
C ARG A 236 2.62 -11.96 -10.16
N ASN A 237 3.80 -11.66 -9.62
CA ASN A 237 3.97 -11.34 -8.21
C ASN A 237 3.88 -9.82 -8.00
N GLN A 238 4.62 -9.02 -8.76
CA GLN A 238 4.68 -7.56 -8.58
C GLN A 238 3.64 -6.83 -9.44
N GLY A 239 3.34 -7.37 -10.62
CA GLY A 239 2.54 -6.70 -11.65
C GLY A 239 3.40 -6.16 -12.78
N PHE A 240 2.75 -5.46 -13.71
CA PHE A 240 3.36 -4.98 -14.94
C PHE A 240 2.62 -3.76 -15.51
N VAL A 241 3.32 -3.04 -16.38
CA VAL A 241 2.77 -1.98 -17.23
C VAL A 241 2.98 -2.37 -18.69
N LEU A 242 1.87 -2.67 -19.39
CA LEU A 242 1.86 -2.89 -20.83
C LEU A 242 1.86 -1.54 -21.56
N ASP A 243 2.86 -1.32 -22.41
CA ASP A 243 3.06 -0.08 -23.14
C ASP A 243 2.68 -0.23 -24.62
N GLY A 244 1.52 0.30 -24.99
CA GLY A 244 1.08 0.40 -26.38
C GLY A 244 0.73 -0.92 -27.06
N TYR A 245 0.58 -2.01 -26.30
CA TYR A 245 0.14 -3.32 -26.78
C TYR A 245 -0.86 -3.93 -25.79
N PRO A 246 -1.95 -4.58 -26.24
CA PRO A 246 -2.37 -4.81 -27.63
C PRO A 246 -2.86 -3.53 -28.33
N SER A 247 -2.81 -3.52 -29.66
CA SER A 247 -3.20 -2.40 -30.54
C SER A 247 -4.48 -2.64 -31.33
N THR A 248 -4.95 -3.89 -31.43
CA THR A 248 -6.22 -4.26 -32.08
C THR A 248 -7.05 -5.20 -31.20
N HIS A 249 -8.37 -5.20 -31.42
CA HIS A 249 -9.31 -6.09 -30.71
C HIS A 249 -8.89 -7.57 -30.83
N GLU A 250 -8.48 -8.00 -32.03
CA GLU A 250 -8.04 -9.37 -32.28
C GLU A 250 -6.76 -9.76 -31.50
N GLN A 251 -5.79 -8.83 -31.39
CA GLN A 251 -4.59 -9.06 -30.57
C GLN A 251 -4.95 -9.19 -29.09
N ALA A 252 -5.85 -8.34 -28.58
CA ALA A 252 -6.28 -8.38 -27.20
C ALA A 252 -6.95 -9.71 -26.87
N ASN A 253 -7.85 -10.17 -27.75
CA ASN A 253 -8.48 -11.48 -27.64
C ASN A 253 -7.43 -12.60 -27.63
N ARG A 254 -6.52 -12.67 -28.61
CA ARG A 254 -5.49 -13.73 -28.65
C ARG A 254 -4.53 -13.70 -27.44
N LEU A 255 -4.24 -12.52 -26.88
CA LEU A 255 -3.32 -12.36 -25.75
C LEU A 255 -3.95 -12.80 -24.43
N PHE A 256 -5.18 -12.36 -24.17
CA PHE A 256 -5.84 -12.51 -22.86
C PHE A 256 -6.85 -13.65 -22.79
N ASN A 257 -7.27 -14.21 -23.92
CA ASN A 257 -8.24 -15.31 -23.93
C ASN A 257 -7.65 -16.59 -23.33
N ASP A 258 -8.45 -17.22 -22.50
CA ASP A 258 -8.16 -18.48 -21.85
C ASP A 258 -9.00 -19.58 -22.52
N GLU A 259 -8.40 -20.25 -23.51
CA GLU A 259 -9.06 -21.30 -24.30
C GLU A 259 -9.51 -22.50 -23.45
N GLU A 260 -8.96 -22.66 -22.23
CA GLU A 260 -9.32 -23.75 -21.31
C GLU A 260 -10.61 -23.45 -20.51
N LYS A 261 -11.05 -22.20 -20.45
CA LYS A 261 -12.30 -21.81 -19.78
C LYS A 261 -13.46 -21.86 -20.76
N GLU A 262 -14.27 -22.93 -20.69
CA GLU A 262 -15.51 -22.96 -21.46
C GLU A 262 -16.47 -21.82 -21.03
N PRO A 263 -17.17 -21.16 -21.97
CA PRO A 263 -18.04 -20.00 -21.71
C PRO A 263 -19.30 -20.30 -20.88
N GLY A 264 -19.41 -21.49 -20.28
CA GLY A 264 -20.58 -21.97 -19.53
C GLY A 264 -20.41 -22.16 -18.03
N ASN A 265 -19.20 -22.01 -17.46
CA ASN A 265 -18.93 -22.37 -16.05
C ASN A 265 -18.75 -21.19 -15.09
N SER A 266 -18.63 -19.97 -15.60
CA SER A 266 -18.54 -18.74 -14.79
C SER A 266 -19.88 -18.01 -14.83
N ARG A 267 -20.31 -17.47 -13.68
CA ARG A 267 -21.60 -16.77 -13.48
C ARG A 267 -21.73 -15.42 -14.23
N SER A 268 -20.87 -15.15 -15.21
CA SER A 268 -20.75 -13.87 -15.90
C SER A 268 -20.87 -14.06 -17.41
N HIS A 269 -21.54 -13.12 -18.09
CA HIS A 269 -21.67 -13.09 -19.56
C HIS A 269 -20.37 -12.65 -20.27
N LEU A 270 -19.23 -12.74 -19.59
CA LEU A 270 -17.95 -12.20 -20.04
C LEU A 270 -17.24 -13.18 -20.97
N LEU A 271 -16.42 -12.65 -21.88
CA LEU A 271 -15.52 -13.46 -22.70
C LEU A 271 -14.59 -14.30 -21.81
N PRO A 272 -14.24 -15.55 -22.19
CA PRO A 272 -13.23 -16.33 -21.50
C PRO A 272 -11.90 -15.58 -21.49
N HIS A 273 -11.33 -15.37 -20.30
CA HIS A 273 -10.06 -14.66 -20.15
C HIS A 273 -9.24 -15.20 -18.99
N ASP A 274 -7.93 -15.02 -19.11
CA ASP A 274 -6.97 -15.40 -18.09
C ASP A 274 -6.86 -14.31 -17.01
N GLU A 275 -7.47 -14.61 -15.87
CA GLU A 275 -7.49 -13.75 -14.67
C GLU A 275 -6.07 -13.39 -14.17
N LYS A 276 -5.06 -14.21 -14.49
CA LYS A 276 -3.68 -13.96 -14.06
C LYS A 276 -3.05 -12.80 -14.81
N ILE A 277 -3.34 -12.67 -16.11
CA ILE A 277 -2.69 -11.69 -16.99
C ILE A 277 -3.60 -10.53 -17.40
N ILE A 278 -4.90 -10.60 -17.18
CA ILE A 278 -5.81 -9.49 -17.54
C ILE A 278 -5.48 -8.22 -16.74
N PRO A 279 -5.35 -7.03 -17.36
CA PRO A 279 -5.13 -5.76 -16.65
C PRO A 279 -6.26 -5.42 -15.67
N GLU A 280 -5.91 -4.81 -14.53
CA GLU A 280 -6.87 -4.23 -13.57
C GLU A 280 -7.23 -2.79 -14.01
N TYR A 281 -6.26 -2.06 -14.59
CA TYR A 281 -6.44 -0.68 -15.05
C TYR A 281 -6.05 -0.56 -16.53
N VAL A 282 -6.94 0.04 -17.32
CA VAL A 282 -6.69 0.37 -18.73
C VAL A 282 -6.80 1.88 -18.87
N PHE A 283 -5.75 2.54 -19.34
CA PHE A 283 -5.74 3.99 -19.57
C PHE A 283 -5.56 4.30 -21.05
N SER A 284 -6.49 5.06 -21.63
CA SER A 284 -6.37 5.62 -22.97
C SER A 284 -5.85 7.06 -22.87
N LEU A 285 -4.64 7.31 -23.38
CA LEU A 285 -4.07 8.65 -23.43
C LEU A 285 -4.53 9.37 -24.69
N ASP A 286 -5.37 10.40 -24.53
CA ASP A 286 -5.95 11.14 -25.65
C ASP A 286 -5.20 12.45 -25.89
N ALA A 287 -4.90 12.72 -27.17
CA ALA A 287 -4.25 13.96 -27.58
C ALA A 287 -4.68 14.37 -28.99
N SER A 288 -4.65 15.67 -29.27
CA SER A 288 -4.95 16.20 -30.61
C SER A 288 -3.80 15.96 -31.59
N ASP A 289 -4.14 15.79 -32.87
CA ASP A 289 -3.14 15.55 -33.91
C ASP A 289 -2.14 16.71 -34.05
N GLU A 290 -2.60 17.95 -33.86
CA GLU A 290 -1.73 19.13 -33.89
C GLU A 290 -0.73 19.10 -32.73
N PHE A 291 -1.18 18.73 -31.53
CA PHE A 291 -0.30 18.55 -30.37
C PHE A 291 0.75 17.47 -30.61
N LEU A 292 0.36 16.32 -31.15
CA LEU A 292 1.29 15.21 -31.41
C LEU A 292 2.30 15.57 -32.50
N LYS A 293 1.88 16.27 -33.55
CA LYS A 293 2.77 16.79 -34.60
C LYS A 293 3.77 17.81 -34.05
N GLU A 294 3.34 18.70 -33.16
CA GLU A 294 4.22 19.67 -32.52
C GLU A 294 5.24 18.99 -31.60
N ARG A 295 4.79 18.02 -30.79
CA ARG A 295 5.64 17.22 -29.92
C ARG A 295 6.69 16.43 -30.70
N ALA A 296 6.29 15.79 -31.81
CA ALA A 296 7.22 15.07 -32.69
C ALA A 296 8.27 16.00 -33.32
N ARG A 297 7.90 17.23 -33.70
CA ARG A 297 8.84 18.22 -34.27
C ARG A 297 9.84 18.77 -33.25
N ASN A 298 9.45 18.85 -31.98
CA ASN A 298 10.29 19.40 -30.91
C ASN A 298 11.28 18.38 -30.32
N LEU A 299 11.24 17.11 -30.76
CA LEU A 299 12.18 16.09 -30.31
C LEU A 299 13.57 16.29 -30.93
N PRO A 300 14.65 15.99 -30.18
CA PRO A 300 16.00 15.94 -30.74
C PRO A 300 16.09 14.96 -31.91
N GLN A 301 16.83 15.33 -32.94
CA GLN A 301 16.90 14.56 -34.18
C GLN A 301 17.37 13.11 -33.96
N SER A 302 18.28 12.86 -33.03
CA SER A 302 18.74 11.52 -32.67
C SER A 302 17.62 10.62 -32.14
N ILE A 303 16.78 11.15 -31.25
CA ILE A 303 15.64 10.43 -30.65
C ILE A 303 14.51 10.28 -31.67
N ALA A 304 14.31 11.30 -32.51
CA ALA A 304 13.30 11.23 -33.58
C ALA A 304 13.66 10.18 -34.64
N GLU A 305 14.94 9.99 -34.96
CA GLU A 305 15.40 8.94 -35.87
C GLU A 305 15.29 7.54 -35.22
N GLU A 306 15.67 7.41 -33.95
CA GLU A 306 15.54 6.17 -33.16
C GLU A 306 14.07 5.73 -33.03
N MET A 307 13.18 6.65 -32.66
CA MET A 307 11.74 6.41 -32.54
C MET A 307 11.01 6.42 -33.89
N ARG A 308 11.73 6.66 -35.00
CA ARG A 308 11.19 6.81 -36.36
C ARG A 308 10.01 7.79 -36.42
N TYR A 309 10.16 8.91 -35.74
CA TYR A 309 9.30 10.09 -35.83
C TYR A 309 9.77 11.05 -36.93
N THR A 310 10.27 10.49 -38.03
CA THR A 310 10.48 11.27 -39.24
C THR A 310 9.12 11.78 -39.75
N ARG A 311 9.12 12.94 -40.42
CA ARG A 311 7.90 13.69 -40.70
C ARG A 311 6.84 12.89 -41.44
N ASP A 312 7.26 11.99 -42.34
CA ASP A 312 6.34 11.20 -43.18
C ASP A 312 5.91 9.89 -42.50
N GLU A 313 6.84 9.17 -41.84
CA GLU A 313 6.55 7.92 -41.14
C GLU A 313 5.61 8.13 -39.94
N PHE A 314 5.82 9.23 -39.20
CA PHE A 314 4.97 9.59 -38.07
C PHE A 314 3.53 9.88 -38.50
N LEU A 315 3.36 10.64 -39.59
CA LEU A 315 2.03 10.97 -40.10
C LEU A 315 1.29 9.74 -40.61
N GLN A 316 2.00 8.81 -41.25
CA GLN A 316 1.42 7.55 -41.71
C GLN A 316 0.96 6.67 -40.54
N ARG A 317 1.77 6.55 -39.48
CA ARG A 317 1.40 5.83 -38.24
C ARG A 317 0.22 6.45 -37.52
N LEU A 318 0.18 7.77 -37.42
CA LEU A 318 -0.93 8.48 -36.81
C LEU A 318 -2.22 8.27 -37.60
N ALA A 319 -2.15 8.30 -38.94
CA ALA A 319 -3.31 8.05 -39.79
C ALA A 319 -3.85 6.62 -39.63
N LEU A 320 -2.97 5.61 -39.66
CA LEU A 320 -3.35 4.21 -39.44
C LEU A 320 -4.02 4.01 -38.08
N PHE A 321 -3.43 4.56 -37.01
CA PHE A 321 -4.02 4.50 -35.67
C PHE A 321 -5.42 5.13 -35.63
N ARG A 322 -5.64 6.27 -36.30
CA ARG A 322 -6.96 6.93 -36.31
C ARG A 322 -7.98 6.16 -37.14
N GLU A 323 -7.55 5.51 -38.22
CA GLU A 323 -8.41 4.66 -39.06
C GLU A 323 -8.85 3.40 -38.29
N GLU A 324 -7.91 2.68 -37.68
CA GLU A 324 -8.19 1.49 -36.85
C GLU A 324 -9.09 1.82 -35.65
N ASN A 325 -8.90 2.97 -34.99
CA ASN A 325 -9.75 3.40 -33.88
C ASN A 325 -11.04 4.12 -34.33
N SER A 326 -11.31 4.20 -35.64
CA SER A 326 -12.58 4.69 -36.18
C SER A 326 -13.54 3.57 -36.59
N GLU A 327 -13.04 2.33 -36.64
CA GLU A 327 -13.86 1.14 -36.86
C GLU A 327 -14.69 0.78 -35.62
N ASP A 328 -15.80 0.07 -35.81
CA ASP A 328 -16.77 -0.27 -34.74
C ASP A 328 -16.24 -1.32 -33.72
N GLU A 329 -15.03 -1.87 -33.91
CA GLU A 329 -14.38 -2.85 -33.02
C GLU A 329 -12.98 -2.39 -32.61
N THR A 330 -12.89 -1.58 -31.55
CA THR A 330 -11.61 -1.09 -31.01
C THR A 330 -11.06 -2.00 -29.90
N VAL A 331 -9.79 -1.79 -29.54
CA VAL A 331 -9.19 -2.45 -28.36
C VAL A 331 -9.93 -2.09 -27.08
N LEU A 332 -10.49 -0.87 -27.00
CA LEU A 332 -11.19 -0.40 -25.82
C LEU A 332 -12.50 -1.17 -25.63
N ASP A 333 -13.19 -1.47 -26.73
CA ASP A 333 -14.43 -2.27 -26.72
C ASP A 333 -14.18 -3.69 -26.15
N TYR A 334 -13.03 -4.30 -26.45
CA TYR A 334 -12.64 -5.60 -25.87
C TYR A 334 -12.61 -5.55 -24.33
N PHE A 335 -12.07 -4.48 -23.76
CA PHE A 335 -11.97 -4.33 -22.31
C PHE A 335 -13.32 -3.99 -21.68
N ASP A 336 -14.16 -3.21 -22.37
CA ASP A 336 -15.54 -2.95 -21.94
C ASP A 336 -16.38 -4.24 -21.92
N GLU A 337 -16.23 -5.14 -22.90
CA GLU A 337 -16.85 -6.47 -22.90
C GLU A 337 -16.41 -7.35 -21.71
N LEU A 338 -15.24 -7.06 -21.14
CA LEU A 338 -14.70 -7.70 -19.95
C LEU A 338 -15.05 -6.97 -18.64
N GLU A 339 -15.92 -5.95 -18.69
CA GLU A 339 -16.27 -5.05 -17.57
C GLU A 339 -15.08 -4.24 -17.01
N VAL A 340 -13.96 -4.19 -17.74
CA VAL A 340 -12.78 -3.37 -17.42
C VAL A 340 -12.87 -2.07 -18.20
N HIS A 341 -13.45 -1.05 -17.59
CA HIS A 341 -13.76 0.22 -18.27
C HIS A 341 -12.49 1.05 -18.47
N PRO A 342 -12.08 1.37 -19.71
CA PRO A 342 -10.91 2.20 -19.96
C PRO A 342 -11.09 3.64 -19.48
N GLU A 343 -10.08 4.18 -18.79
CA GLU A 343 -10.08 5.57 -18.36
C GLU A 343 -9.37 6.47 -19.39
N HIS A 344 -10.11 7.47 -19.87
CA HIS A 344 -9.62 8.43 -20.85
C HIS A 344 -8.91 9.61 -20.17
N ILE A 345 -7.65 9.85 -20.53
CA ILE A 345 -6.84 10.94 -19.99
C ILE A 345 -6.37 11.84 -21.12
N GLU A 346 -6.99 13.02 -21.21
CA GLU A 346 -6.57 14.06 -22.14
C GLU A 346 -5.24 14.70 -21.74
N ILE A 347 -4.29 14.72 -22.67
CA ILE A 347 -2.99 15.39 -22.55
C ILE A 347 -3.04 16.73 -23.29
N ASN A 348 -3.23 17.80 -22.52
CA ASN A 348 -3.44 19.15 -23.05
C ASN A 348 -2.25 20.10 -22.80
N CYS A 349 -1.19 19.66 -22.12
CA CYS A 349 -0.09 20.53 -21.67
C CYS A 349 1.21 20.30 -22.47
N VAL A 350 1.57 21.27 -23.32
CA VAL A 350 2.83 21.26 -24.11
C VAL A 350 4.08 21.45 -23.22
N ASN A 351 3.92 22.17 -22.10
CA ASN A 351 5.02 22.50 -21.17
C ASN A 351 5.30 21.41 -20.14
N ASP A 352 4.49 20.36 -20.08
CA ASP A 352 4.71 19.22 -19.21
C ASP A 352 5.54 18.16 -19.95
N SER A 353 6.83 18.43 -20.10
CA SER A 353 7.75 17.54 -20.82
C SER A 353 7.78 16.13 -20.22
N GLN A 354 7.38 15.97 -18.95
CA GLN A 354 7.41 14.70 -18.21
C GLN A 354 6.04 14.07 -17.99
N ASN A 355 4.95 14.67 -18.52
CA ASN A 355 3.57 14.22 -18.32
C ASN A 355 3.21 14.06 -16.82
N GLU A 356 3.74 14.89 -15.92
CA GLU A 356 3.47 14.84 -14.48
C GLU A 356 1.99 14.96 -14.13
N ALA A 357 1.24 15.79 -14.86
CA ALA A 357 -0.19 15.95 -14.63
C ALA A 357 -0.97 14.67 -14.96
N THR A 358 -0.61 13.99 -16.06
CA THR A 358 -1.18 12.69 -16.44
C THR A 358 -0.82 11.64 -15.40
N LEU A 359 0.45 11.61 -14.96
CA LEU A 359 0.92 10.67 -13.96
C LEU A 359 0.17 10.81 -12.63
N LYS A 360 -0.07 12.04 -12.17
CA LYS A 360 -0.85 12.29 -10.94
C LYS A 360 -2.27 11.77 -11.03
N LYS A 361 -2.96 11.99 -12.15
CA LYS A 361 -4.31 11.45 -12.38
C LYS A 361 -4.32 9.92 -12.33
N ILE A 362 -3.36 9.27 -12.99
CA ILE A 362 -3.23 7.80 -12.98
C ILE A 362 -2.95 7.30 -11.55
N ILE A 363 -2.06 7.97 -10.81
CA ILE A 363 -1.75 7.62 -9.41
C ILE A 363 -2.98 7.81 -8.50
N GLU A 364 -3.78 8.85 -8.72
CA GLU A 364 -5.03 9.09 -7.97
C GLU A 364 -6.05 7.96 -8.18
N VAL A 365 -6.10 7.38 -9.37
CA VAL A 365 -7.01 6.28 -9.73
C VAL A 365 -6.53 4.94 -9.15
N ILE A 366 -5.25 4.62 -9.33
CA ILE A 366 -4.67 3.35 -8.86
C ILE A 366 -4.57 3.33 -7.32
N GLY A 367 -4.24 4.48 -6.72
CA GLY A 367 -3.99 4.64 -5.31
C GLY A 367 -2.55 4.35 -4.88
N GLU A 368 -2.39 3.99 -3.60
CA GLU A 368 -1.09 3.79 -2.98
C GLU A 368 -0.36 2.55 -3.54
N PRO A 369 0.99 2.58 -3.65
CA PRO A 369 1.75 1.44 -4.10
C PRO A 369 1.59 0.18 -3.24
N ARG A 370 1.41 -0.97 -3.89
CA ARG A 370 1.17 -2.28 -3.26
C ARG A 370 2.45 -3.15 -3.21
N TYR A 371 3.57 -2.59 -2.76
CA TYR A 371 4.85 -3.32 -2.65
C TYR A 371 5.35 -3.41 -1.20
N TYR A 372 6.32 -4.30 -0.95
CA TYR A 372 6.95 -4.44 0.36
C TYR A 372 7.89 -3.26 0.63
N PRO A 373 7.58 -2.36 1.58
CA PRO A 373 8.46 -1.23 1.86
C PRO A 373 9.79 -1.74 2.41
N THR A 374 10.90 -1.16 1.95
CA THR A 374 12.22 -1.48 2.50
C THR A 374 12.29 -1.09 3.98
N PRO A 375 13.20 -1.67 4.78
CA PRO A 375 13.36 -1.29 6.19
C PRO A 375 13.56 0.23 6.36
N GLU A 376 14.33 0.84 5.45
CA GLU A 376 14.55 2.29 5.43
C GLU A 376 13.28 3.09 5.15
N GLU A 377 12.45 2.64 4.19
CA GLU A 377 11.16 3.24 3.88
C GLU A 377 10.16 3.09 5.04
N GLN A 378 10.19 1.95 5.74
CA GLN A 378 9.37 1.73 6.94
C GLN A 378 9.74 2.71 8.04
N GLU A 379 11.03 2.87 8.34
CA GLU A 379 11.50 3.85 9.31
C GLU A 379 11.15 5.29 8.90
N GLU A 380 11.22 5.62 7.61
CA GLU A 380 10.83 6.94 7.10
C GLU A 380 9.32 7.17 7.22
N LEU A 381 8.51 6.15 6.92
CA LEU A 381 7.05 6.19 7.06
C LEU A 381 6.66 6.35 8.54
N GLU A 382 7.28 5.60 9.44
CA GLU A 382 7.09 5.73 10.89
C GLU A 382 7.48 7.13 11.37
N ARG A 383 8.60 7.69 10.88
CA ARG A 383 9.00 9.08 11.16
C ARG A 383 7.95 10.07 10.68
N LYS A 384 7.45 9.93 9.44
CA LYS A 384 6.41 10.79 8.86
C LYS A 384 5.10 10.70 9.66
N GLN A 385 4.67 9.50 10.03
CA GLN A 385 3.48 9.28 10.85
C GLN A 385 3.63 9.83 12.26
N ALA A 386 4.82 9.71 12.87
CA ALA A 386 5.12 10.29 14.17
C ALA A 386 5.05 11.82 14.13
N VAL A 387 5.63 12.44 13.09
CA VAL A 387 5.56 13.90 12.87
C VAL A 387 4.10 14.35 12.66
N GLU A 388 3.32 13.63 11.85
CA GLU A 388 1.92 13.96 11.61
C GLU A 388 1.07 13.82 12.88
N LYS A 389 1.27 12.74 13.64
CA LYS A 389 0.60 12.53 14.93
C LYS A 389 0.97 13.63 15.93
N GLN A 390 2.24 14.01 15.97
CA GLN A 390 2.71 15.10 16.82
C GLN A 390 2.09 16.45 16.41
N ARG A 391 1.97 16.71 15.10
CA ARG A 391 1.30 17.90 14.56
C ARG A 391 -0.17 17.96 14.99
N ARG A 392 -0.91 16.86 14.86
CA ARG A 392 -2.31 16.77 15.31
C ARG A 392 -2.45 16.99 16.81
N LEU A 393 -1.59 16.36 17.63
CA LEU A 393 -1.59 16.57 19.08
C LEU A 393 -1.31 18.03 19.46
N MET A 394 -0.41 18.72 18.74
CA MET A 394 -0.14 20.14 18.96
C MET A 394 -1.34 21.02 18.56
N GLN A 395 -2.03 20.70 17.45
CA GLN A 395 -3.25 21.40 17.04
C GLN A 395 -4.37 21.22 18.07
N ASP A 396 -4.61 20.00 18.51
CA ASP A 396 -5.64 19.68 19.53
C ASP A 396 -5.30 20.30 20.90
N ALA A 397 -4.02 20.39 21.26
CA ALA A 397 -3.59 21.06 22.49
C ALA A 397 -3.77 22.58 22.39
N ALA A 398 -3.47 23.18 21.23
CA ALA A 398 -3.67 24.61 21.00
C ALA A 398 -5.17 24.97 21.02
N GLU A 399 -6.03 24.15 20.42
CA GLU A 399 -7.48 24.36 20.45
C GLU A 399 -8.05 24.25 21.87
N ARG A 400 -7.59 23.26 22.65
CA ARG A 400 -7.97 23.14 24.07
C ARG A 400 -7.52 24.33 24.90
N ALA A 401 -6.28 24.77 24.73
CA ALA A 401 -5.76 25.94 25.44
C ALA A 401 -6.55 27.22 25.10
N LEU A 402 -6.99 27.38 23.84
CA LEU A 402 -7.84 28.50 23.45
C LEU A 402 -9.22 28.43 24.14
N ARG A 403 -9.85 27.26 24.16
CA ARG A 403 -11.15 27.07 24.85
C ARG A 403 -11.03 27.30 26.36
N GLU A 404 -9.98 26.79 26.99
CA GLU A 404 -9.70 27.01 28.42
C GLU A 404 -9.51 28.50 28.73
N ALA A 405 -8.75 29.23 27.90
CA ALA A 405 -8.59 30.68 28.06
C ALA A 405 -9.91 31.45 27.88
N GLU A 406 -10.77 31.03 26.94
CA GLU A 406 -12.11 31.59 26.79
C GLU A 406 -13.01 31.31 28.00
N GLU A 407 -12.93 30.11 28.58
CA GLU A 407 -13.67 29.75 29.79
C GLU A 407 -13.17 30.51 31.02
N GLU A 408 -11.85 30.66 31.18
CA GLU A 408 -11.25 31.45 32.25
C GLU A 408 -11.67 32.92 32.17
N THR A 409 -11.67 33.52 30.96
CA THR A 409 -12.13 34.89 30.77
C THR A 409 -13.63 35.05 31.05
N ARG A 410 -14.47 34.07 30.69
CA ARG A 410 -15.89 34.08 31.07
C ARG A 410 -16.10 33.93 32.57
N MET A 411 -15.38 33.01 33.21
CA MET A 411 -15.50 32.76 34.64
C MET A 411 -15.05 33.96 35.47
N THR A 412 -13.94 34.60 35.09
CA THR A 412 -13.46 35.82 35.76
C THR A 412 -14.46 36.96 35.63
N ALA A 413 -15.06 37.17 34.45
CA ALA A 413 -16.13 38.16 34.28
C ALA A 413 -17.37 37.89 35.16
N LEU A 414 -17.79 36.62 35.27
CA LEU A 414 -18.91 36.22 36.14
C LEU A 414 -18.59 36.43 37.62
N LEU A 415 -17.38 36.12 38.06
CA LEU A 415 -16.94 36.34 39.44
C LEU A 415 -16.91 37.84 39.77
N GLU A 416 -16.39 38.68 38.87
CA GLU A 416 -16.40 40.14 39.04
C GLU A 416 -17.82 40.71 39.14
N GLU A 417 -18.75 40.18 38.35
CA GLU A 417 -20.17 40.57 38.42
C GLU A 417 -20.82 40.11 39.73
N TRP A 418 -20.55 38.87 40.16
CA TRP A 418 -21.03 38.34 41.43
C TRP A 418 -20.53 39.18 42.61
N ASP A 419 -19.23 39.51 42.64
CA ASP A 419 -18.63 40.29 43.70
C ASP A 419 -19.23 41.70 43.78
N ARG A 420 -19.50 42.31 42.61
CA ARG A 420 -20.19 43.60 42.53
C ARG A 420 -21.59 43.53 43.12
N ASN A 421 -22.37 42.51 42.73
CA ASN A 421 -23.72 42.31 43.24
C ASN A 421 -23.73 42.03 44.75
N ARG A 422 -22.77 41.22 45.24
CA ARG A 422 -22.62 40.92 46.66
C ARG A 422 -22.29 42.18 47.47
N MET A 423 -21.42 43.04 46.96
CA MET A 423 -21.08 44.30 47.61
C MET A 423 -22.29 45.24 47.67
N GLU A 424 -23.10 45.28 46.60
CA GLU A 424 -24.33 46.07 46.57
C GLU A 424 -25.38 45.56 47.57
N VAL A 425 -25.59 44.24 47.64
CA VAL A 425 -26.50 43.62 48.64
C VAL A 425 -26.02 43.93 50.06
N LYS A 426 -24.72 43.79 50.33
CA LYS A 426 -24.17 44.09 51.66
C LYS A 426 -24.40 45.54 52.05
N LYS A 427 -24.23 46.48 51.11
CA LYS A 427 -24.51 47.89 51.32
C LYS A 427 -25.98 48.14 51.63
N GLN A 428 -26.90 47.50 50.90
CA GLN A 428 -28.34 47.59 51.16
C GLN A 428 -28.71 47.02 52.54
N GLU A 429 -28.09 45.91 52.95
CA GLU A 429 -28.27 45.34 54.28
C GLU A 429 -27.80 46.31 55.38
N ASP A 430 -26.62 46.92 55.21
CA ASP A 430 -26.08 47.90 56.16
C ASP A 430 -27.00 49.14 56.27
N GLU A 431 -27.47 49.70 55.15
CA GLU A 431 -28.41 50.82 55.12
C GLU A 431 -29.74 50.47 55.83
N LEU A 432 -30.24 49.25 55.62
CA LEU A 432 -31.48 48.77 56.25
C LEU A 432 -31.29 48.55 57.76
N LEU A 433 -30.14 48.02 58.18
CA LEU A 433 -29.78 47.88 59.59
C LEU A 433 -29.65 49.25 60.26
N GLU A 434 -29.01 50.22 59.60
CA GLU A 434 -28.94 51.60 60.09
C GLU A 434 -30.34 52.20 60.25
N ALA A 435 -31.20 52.09 59.24
CA ALA A 435 -32.57 52.58 59.27
C ALA A 435 -33.39 51.94 60.41
N ARG A 436 -33.23 50.63 60.65
CA ARG A 436 -33.86 49.93 61.78
C ARG A 436 -33.29 50.35 63.13
N SER A 437 -32.01 50.75 63.18
CA SER A 437 -31.37 51.25 64.40
C SER A 437 -31.77 52.69 64.75
N LEU A 438 -32.24 53.49 63.77
CA LEU A 438 -32.59 54.91 63.97
C LEU A 438 -33.65 55.16 65.06
N PRO A 439 -34.79 54.44 65.13
CA PRO A 439 -35.78 54.64 66.18
C PRO A 439 -35.21 54.36 67.58
N LEU A 440 -34.40 53.30 67.71
CA LEU A 440 -33.75 52.95 68.96
C LEU A 440 -32.70 54.00 69.34
N ARG A 441 -31.85 54.44 68.40
CA ARG A 441 -30.89 55.52 68.60
C ARG A 441 -31.57 56.83 69.01
N HIS A 442 -32.65 57.21 68.34
CA HIS A 442 -33.45 58.39 68.71
C HIS A 442 -34.09 58.25 70.10
N TYR A 443 -34.60 57.07 70.44
CA TYR A 443 -35.14 56.81 71.78
C TYR A 443 -34.06 56.97 72.85
N LEU A 444 -32.90 56.33 72.65
CA LEU A 444 -31.75 56.45 73.55
C LEU A 444 -31.29 57.91 73.66
N MET A 445 -31.13 58.63 72.54
CA MET A 445 -30.75 60.05 72.54
C MET A 445 -31.77 60.97 73.21
N LYS A 446 -33.07 60.69 73.11
CA LYS A 446 -34.11 61.55 73.66
C LYS A 446 -34.39 61.32 75.14
N TYR A 447 -34.38 60.07 75.59
CA TYR A 447 -34.84 59.71 76.93
C TYR A 447 -33.73 59.21 77.86
N VAL A 448 -32.71 58.54 77.33
CA VAL A 448 -31.64 57.95 78.15
C VAL A 448 -30.46 58.91 78.25
N MET A 449 -30.00 59.47 77.13
CA MET A 449 -28.81 60.33 77.07
C MET A 449 -28.91 61.60 77.92
N PRO A 450 -30.05 62.31 78.06
CA PRO A 450 -30.12 63.47 78.94
C PRO A 450 -29.93 63.06 80.41
N THR A 451 -30.59 62.00 80.86
CA THR A 451 -30.47 61.46 82.23
C THR A 451 -29.05 60.96 82.50
N LEU A 452 -28.46 60.26 81.53
CA LEU A 452 -27.10 59.73 81.64
C LEU A 452 -26.06 60.85 81.60
N ARG A 453 -26.30 61.92 80.83
CA ARG A 453 -25.48 63.14 80.84
C ARG A 453 -25.57 63.85 82.19
N ASP A 454 -26.77 64.01 82.75
CA ASP A 454 -26.96 64.67 84.04
C ASP A 454 -26.35 63.83 85.17
N GLY A 455 -26.47 62.50 85.10
CA GLY A 455 -25.77 61.54 85.96
C GLY A 455 -24.25 61.63 85.84
N LEU A 456 -23.71 61.74 84.61
CA LEU A 456 -22.27 61.91 84.36
C LEU A 456 -21.76 63.25 84.88
N VAL A 457 -22.55 64.33 84.74
CA VAL A 457 -22.22 65.64 85.32
C VAL A 457 -22.21 65.55 86.84
N ALA A 458 -23.20 64.91 87.47
CA ALA A 458 -23.24 64.71 88.91
C ALA A 458 -22.06 63.84 89.40
N CYS A 459 -21.74 62.76 88.69
CA CYS A 459 -20.61 61.90 88.97
C CYS A 459 -19.28 62.67 88.88
N SER A 460 -19.14 63.58 87.91
CA SER A 460 -17.94 64.43 87.77
C SER A 460 -17.78 65.45 88.90
N GLN A 461 -18.88 65.86 89.54
CA GLN A 461 -18.88 66.78 90.68
C GLN A 461 -18.58 66.07 92.00
N VAL A 462 -19.14 64.88 92.21
CA VAL A 462 -18.99 64.08 93.44
C VAL A 462 -17.68 63.29 93.46
N LYS A 463 -17.16 62.90 92.29
CA LYS A 463 -15.96 62.05 92.11
C LYS A 463 -15.95 60.81 93.04
N PRO A 464 -16.93 59.91 92.91
CA PRO A 464 -16.95 58.64 93.64
C PRO A 464 -15.80 57.71 93.21
N GLU A 465 -15.43 56.75 94.07
CA GLU A 465 -14.36 55.78 93.77
C GLU A 465 -14.72 54.81 92.63
N ASP A 466 -16.01 54.47 92.46
CA ASP A 466 -16.51 53.73 91.30
C ASP A 466 -17.59 54.55 90.56
N PRO A 467 -17.29 55.08 89.37
CA PRO A 467 -18.22 55.88 88.60
C PRO A 467 -19.29 55.06 87.88
N VAL A 468 -19.14 53.74 87.70
CA VAL A 468 -20.13 52.91 86.98
C VAL A 468 -21.27 52.49 87.91
N ASP A 469 -20.96 52.14 89.16
CA ASP A 469 -21.99 51.80 90.16
C ASP A 469 -22.79 53.05 90.60
N PHE A 470 -22.21 54.24 90.46
CA PHE A 470 -22.86 55.52 90.77
C PHE A 470 -23.85 55.99 89.70
N LEU A 471 -23.64 55.62 88.43
CA LEU A 471 -24.45 56.00 87.27
C LEU A 471 -25.62 55.03 87.07
#